data_AF-A0A6C0QVQ9-F1
#
_entry.id   AF-A0A6C0QVQ9-F1
#
_cell.length_a   1.000
_cell.length_b   1.000
_cell.length_c   1.000
_cell.angle_alpha   90.00
_cell.angle_beta   90.00
_cell.angle_gamma   90.00
#
_symmetry.space_group_name_H-M   'P 1'
#
loop_
_entity.id
_entity.type
_entity.pdbx_description
1 polymer ?
#
loop_
_entity_poly.entity_id
_entity_poly.type
_entity_poly.pdbx_seq_one_letter_code
_entity_poly.pdbx_strand_id
1 'polypeptide(L)'
;MSGGLQAFFAQEAGEAITEKVVVSDRFKDKDGKPVPWEIRSMTEAENEEIRKSAKRKVKSKNGMYTTETNNELYLAKLAVASVVFPDLKNVELQQSYGTLGAENLLRRMLLPGEYANLIEKVQEINGFDKDIEDLKEEIKN
;
A
#
# COMPACT_ATOMS: atom_id res chain seq x y z
N MET A 1 -34.66 -11.48 14.43
CA MET A 1 -33.52 -12.07 15.16
C MET A 1 -32.71 -12.88 14.15
N SER A 2 -31.42 -12.55 13.94
CA SER A 2 -30.37 -13.28 13.19
C SER A 2 -29.63 -12.52 12.07
N GLY A 3 -29.65 -11.19 12.04
CA GLY A 3 -28.75 -10.42 11.17
C GLY A 3 -27.38 -10.11 11.78
N GLY A 4 -27.21 -10.33 13.09
CA GLY A 4 -26.07 -9.80 13.85
C GLY A 4 -24.74 -10.51 13.57
N LEU A 5 -24.70 -11.85 13.63
CA LEU A 5 -23.43 -12.59 13.48
C LEU A 5 -23.12 -12.94 12.02
N GLN A 6 -24.16 -13.26 11.26
CA GLN A 6 -24.09 -13.69 9.87
C GLN A 6 -23.44 -12.62 8.99
N ALA A 7 -23.68 -11.34 9.28
CA ALA A 7 -23.07 -10.22 8.56
C ALA A 7 -21.52 -10.17 8.65
N PHE A 8 -20.92 -10.91 9.59
CA PHE A 8 -19.47 -11.00 9.76
C PHE A 8 -18.86 -12.27 9.17
N PHE A 9 -19.66 -13.13 8.53
CA PHE A 9 -19.14 -14.32 7.85
C PHE A 9 -18.37 -13.91 6.61
N ALA A 10 -17.31 -14.65 6.27
CA ALA A 10 -16.42 -14.31 5.16
C ALA A 10 -17.13 -14.23 3.80
N GLN A 11 -18.26 -14.94 3.64
CA GLN A 11 -19.09 -14.89 2.42
C GLN A 11 -19.94 -13.62 2.34
N GLU A 12 -20.24 -13.00 3.48
CA GLU A 12 -21.06 -11.79 3.60
C GLU A 12 -20.19 -10.53 3.77
N ALA A 13 -18.93 -10.70 4.20
CA ALA A 13 -17.94 -9.64 4.24
C ALA A 13 -17.58 -9.22 2.80
N GLY A 14 -17.59 -7.90 2.55
CA GLY A 14 -17.19 -7.35 1.25
C GLY A 14 -15.77 -7.76 0.87
N GLU A 15 -15.52 -7.86 -0.44
CA GLU A 15 -14.18 -8.12 -0.98
C GLU A 15 -13.22 -6.95 -0.69
N ALA A 16 -11.93 -7.19 -0.91
CA ALA A 16 -10.93 -6.13 -0.85
C ALA A 16 -11.34 -4.97 -1.76
N ILE A 17 -11.28 -3.75 -1.22
CA ILE A 17 -11.62 -2.53 -1.95
C ILE A 17 -10.53 -2.30 -2.98
N THR A 18 -10.91 -2.05 -4.22
CA THR A 18 -9.99 -1.69 -5.31
C THR A 18 -10.31 -0.32 -5.86
N GLU A 19 -9.29 0.47 -6.16
CA GLU A 19 -9.45 1.81 -6.72
C GLU A 19 -8.47 2.05 -7.88
N LYS A 20 -8.89 2.87 -8.84
CA LYS A 20 -8.03 3.38 -9.91
C LYS A 20 -7.59 4.80 -9.62
N VAL A 21 -6.29 5.01 -9.45
CA VAL A 21 -5.71 6.30 -9.06
C VAL A 21 -4.67 6.78 -10.08
N VAL A 22 -4.73 8.05 -10.48
CA VAL A 22 -3.69 8.64 -11.33
C VAL A 22 -2.55 9.14 -10.45
N VAL A 23 -1.45 8.38 -10.42
CA VAL A 23 -0.27 8.69 -9.59
C VAL A 23 0.66 9.70 -10.27
N SER A 24 0.72 9.67 -11.60
CA SER A 24 1.67 10.45 -12.39
C SER A 24 1.10 10.76 -13.78
N ASP A 25 1.24 12.00 -14.23
CA ASP A 25 0.91 12.42 -15.60
C ASP A 25 1.93 11.94 -16.64
N ARG A 26 3.06 11.35 -16.22
CA ARG A 26 4.16 10.96 -17.12
C ARG A 26 3.91 9.61 -17.79
N PHE A 27 3.15 8.72 -17.18
CA PHE A 27 2.80 7.43 -17.77
C PHE A 27 1.53 7.60 -18.59
N LYS A 28 1.64 7.57 -19.91
CA LYS A 28 0.53 7.87 -20.82
C LYS A 28 0.20 6.68 -21.71
N ASP A 29 -1.09 6.53 -22.02
CA ASP A 29 -1.57 5.58 -23.01
C ASP A 29 -1.29 6.06 -24.44
N LYS A 30 -1.78 5.30 -25.43
CA LYS A 30 -1.63 5.63 -26.86
C LYS A 30 -2.33 6.93 -27.26
N ASP A 31 -3.31 7.39 -26.47
CA ASP A 31 -4.06 8.62 -26.70
C ASP A 31 -3.47 9.82 -25.94
N GLY A 32 -2.36 9.62 -25.21
CA GLY A 32 -1.67 10.65 -24.45
C GLY A 32 -2.29 10.97 -23.09
N LYS A 33 -3.23 10.14 -22.61
CA LYS A 33 -3.88 10.32 -21.30
C LYS A 33 -3.10 9.59 -20.21
N PRO A 34 -3.00 10.15 -18.99
CA PRO A 34 -2.36 9.47 -17.86
C PRO A 34 -3.01 8.09 -17.59
N VAL A 35 -2.16 7.08 -17.42
CA VAL A 35 -2.58 5.71 -17.13
C VAL A 35 -2.84 5.60 -15.63
N PRO A 36 -4.07 5.24 -15.20
CA PRO A 36 -4.35 5.01 -13.79
C PRO A 36 -3.66 3.74 -13.31
N TRP A 37 -3.19 3.80 -12.08
CA TRP A 37 -2.74 2.65 -11.31
C TRP A 37 -3.94 1.99 -10.66
N GLU A 38 -3.92 0.67 -10.52
CA GLU A 38 -4.92 -0.05 -9.74
C GLU A 38 -4.30 -0.42 -8.40
N ILE A 39 -4.94 0.02 -7.32
CA ILE A 39 -4.55 -0.27 -5.94
C ILE A 39 -5.66 -1.02 -5.22
N ARG A 40 -5.30 -1.81 -4.21
CA ARG A 40 -6.24 -2.53 -3.35
C ARG A 40 -5.96 -2.32 -1.87
N SER A 41 -7.01 -2.44 -1.06
CA SER A 41 -6.89 -2.65 0.38
C SER A 41 -6.31 -4.04 0.68
N MET A 42 -5.79 -4.19 1.90
CA MET A 42 -5.28 -5.45 2.41
C MET A 42 -5.85 -5.77 3.78
N THR A 43 -5.77 -7.05 4.14
CA THR A 43 -6.14 -7.51 5.47
C THR A 43 -5.08 -7.07 6.50
N GLU A 44 -5.46 -6.96 7.78
CA GLU A 44 -4.47 -6.70 8.84
C GLU A 44 -3.44 -7.83 8.96
N ALA A 45 -3.78 -9.06 8.57
CA ALA A 45 -2.82 -10.16 8.51
C ALA A 45 -1.71 -9.91 7.48
N GLU A 46 -2.05 -9.42 6.29
CA GLU A 46 -1.07 -8.99 5.29
C GLU A 46 -0.23 -7.81 5.80
N ASN A 47 -0.87 -6.82 6.43
CA ASN A 47 -0.20 -5.66 7.04
C ASN A 47 0.81 -6.07 8.13
N GLU A 48 0.45 -7.01 8.99
CA GLU A 48 1.30 -7.51 10.06
C GLU A 48 2.56 -8.18 9.50
N GLU A 49 2.43 -9.00 8.45
CA GLU A 49 3.56 -9.64 7.78
C GLU A 49 4.48 -8.62 7.08
N ILE A 50 3.90 -7.59 6.46
CA ILE A 50 4.67 -6.47 5.90
C ILE A 50 5.45 -5.76 7.01
N ARG A 51 4.80 -5.42 8.13
CA ARG A 51 5.43 -4.76 9.29
C ARG A 51 6.54 -5.60 9.90
N LYS A 52 6.34 -6.92 10.04
CA LYS A 52 7.37 -7.86 10.51
C LYS A 52 8.56 -7.90 9.56
N SER A 53 8.34 -7.97 8.25
CA SER A 53 9.40 -8.03 7.24
C SER A 53 10.21 -6.73 7.15
N ALA A 54 9.68 -5.62 7.65
CA ALA A 54 10.35 -4.32 7.72
C ALA A 54 11.17 -4.12 9.02
N LYS A 55 11.25 -5.11 9.92
CA LYS A 55 12.05 -5.00 11.15
C LYS A 55 13.55 -5.13 10.87
N ARG A 56 14.35 -4.32 11.57
CA ARG A 56 15.82 -4.39 11.55
C ARG A 56 16.37 -4.44 12.97
N LYS A 57 17.54 -5.09 13.13
CA LYS A 57 18.30 -5.03 14.38
C LYS A 57 19.16 -3.77 14.38
N VAL A 58 19.02 -2.95 15.41
CA VAL A 58 19.86 -1.77 15.64
C VAL A 58 20.66 -1.96 16.92
N LYS A 59 21.87 -1.41 16.94
CA LYS A 59 22.74 -1.44 18.12
C LYS A 59 22.54 -0.15 18.90
N SER A 60 22.13 -0.26 20.16
CA SER A 60 22.01 0.88 21.06
C SER A 60 23.38 1.34 21.56
N LYS A 61 23.44 2.57 22.11
CA LYS A 61 24.67 3.19 22.61
C LYS A 61 25.39 2.36 23.69
N ASN A 62 24.66 1.56 24.47
CA ASN A 62 25.20 0.65 25.49
C ASN A 62 25.62 -0.72 24.94
N GLY A 63 25.59 -0.93 23.62
CA GLY A 63 26.03 -2.16 22.97
C GLY A 63 24.99 -3.28 22.90
N MET A 64 23.79 -3.08 23.45
CA MET A 64 22.67 -4.02 23.30
C MET A 64 22.07 -3.93 21.89
N TYR A 65 21.43 -5.00 21.44
CA TYR A 65 20.67 -5.00 20.19
C TYR A 65 19.18 -4.90 20.49
N THR A 66 18.50 -3.95 19.85
CA THR A 66 17.04 -3.83 19.85
C THR A 66 16.50 -4.07 18.44
N THR A 67 15.24 -4.49 18.36
CA THR A 67 14.55 -4.62 17.08
C THR A 67 13.63 -3.42 16.89
N GLU A 68 13.77 -2.74 15.76
CA GLU A 68 12.96 -1.58 15.41
C GLU A 68 12.38 -1.76 14.01
N THR A 69 11.20 -1.20 13.77
CA THR A 69 10.61 -1.18 12.43
C THR A 69 11.29 -0.12 11.59
N ASN A 70 11.76 -0.48 10.40
CA ASN A 70 12.19 0.47 9.40
C ASN A 70 10.97 1.04 8.68
N ASN A 71 10.51 2.23 9.10
CA ASN A 71 9.30 2.86 8.57
C ASN A 71 9.37 3.10 7.06
N GLU A 72 10.53 3.48 6.51
CA GLU A 72 10.67 3.69 5.06
C GLU A 72 10.52 2.40 4.26
N LEU A 73 11.04 1.29 4.79
CA LEU A 73 10.91 -0.03 4.17
C LEU A 73 9.48 -0.54 4.31
N TYR A 74 8.84 -0.31 5.46
CA TYR A 74 7.44 -0.64 5.70
C TYR A 74 6.52 0.05 4.68
N LEU A 75 6.63 1.37 4.52
CA LEU A 75 5.81 2.12 3.56
C LEU A 75 6.04 1.66 2.11
N ALA A 76 7.30 1.40 1.73
CA ALA A 76 7.60 0.90 0.39
C ALA A 76 6.97 -0.49 0.15
N LYS A 77 7.05 -1.39 1.13
CA LYS A 77 6.43 -2.73 1.05
C LYS A 77 4.91 -2.68 1.05
N LEU A 78 4.33 -1.78 1.86
CA LEU A 78 2.89 -1.53 1.89
C LEU A 78 2.40 -1.10 0.50
N ALA A 79 3.07 -0.14 -0.12
CA ALA A 79 2.75 0.30 -1.48
C ALA A 79 2.88 -0.83 -2.51
N VAL A 80 3.98 -1.60 -2.46
CA VAL A 80 4.17 -2.75 -3.36
C VAL A 80 3.06 -3.79 -3.21
N ALA A 81 2.60 -4.05 -1.99
CA ALA A 81 1.54 -5.03 -1.73
C ALA A 81 0.15 -4.54 -2.15
N SER A 82 -0.09 -3.23 -2.09
CA SER A 82 -1.34 -2.60 -2.51
C SER A 82 -1.45 -2.37 -4.01
N VAL A 83 -0.34 -2.21 -4.74
CA VAL A 83 -0.40 -2.00 -6.20
C VAL A 83 -0.69 -3.31 -6.94
N VAL A 84 -1.82 -3.35 -7.63
CA VAL A 84 -2.24 -4.44 -8.53
C VAL A 84 -1.78 -4.17 -9.96
N PHE A 85 -1.91 -2.92 -10.42
CA PHE A 85 -1.44 -2.48 -11.73
C PHE A 85 -0.71 -1.14 -11.63
N PRO A 86 0.47 -0.99 -12.25
CA PRO A 86 1.23 -2.01 -12.98
C PRO A 86 1.76 -3.12 -12.05
N ASP A 87 1.96 -4.34 -12.58
CA ASP A 87 2.59 -5.41 -11.80
C ASP A 87 4.06 -5.07 -11.54
N LEU A 88 4.35 -4.62 -10.32
CA LEU A 88 5.69 -4.21 -9.90
C LEU A 88 6.68 -5.39 -9.79
N LYS A 89 6.19 -6.64 -9.80
CA LYS A 89 7.02 -7.86 -9.83
C LYS A 89 7.30 -8.32 -11.26
N ASN A 90 6.72 -7.67 -12.27
CA ASN A 90 6.98 -7.98 -13.66
C ASN A 90 8.48 -7.78 -14.00
N VAL A 91 9.09 -8.83 -14.55
CA VAL A 91 10.53 -8.88 -14.84
C VAL A 91 10.94 -7.87 -15.90
N GLU A 92 10.17 -7.76 -16.99
CA GLU A 92 10.46 -6.84 -18.09
C GLU A 92 10.39 -5.38 -17.62
N LEU A 93 9.38 -5.05 -16.79
CA LEU A 93 9.25 -3.73 -16.19
C LEU A 93 10.46 -3.40 -15.31
N GLN A 94 10.83 -4.27 -14.37
CA GLN A 94 12.01 -4.04 -13.52
C GLN A 94 13.31 -3.88 -14.35
N GLN A 95 13.49 -4.73 -15.36
CA GLN A 95 14.65 -4.64 -16.26
C GLN A 95 14.70 -3.33 -17.04
N SER A 96 13.56 -2.82 -17.52
CA SER A 96 13.49 -1.53 -18.23
C SER A 96 13.97 -0.34 -17.39
N TYR A 97 13.83 -0.42 -16.07
CA TYR A 97 14.33 0.59 -15.12
C TYR A 97 15.72 0.28 -14.55
N GLY A 98 16.28 -0.89 -14.89
CA GLY A 98 17.56 -1.37 -14.38
C GLY A 98 17.56 -1.66 -12.88
N THR A 99 16.42 -2.07 -12.33
CA THR A 99 16.28 -2.38 -10.90
C THR A 99 16.00 -3.85 -10.65
N LEU A 100 16.31 -4.29 -9.44
CA LEU A 100 15.89 -5.58 -8.90
C LEU A 100 15.08 -5.32 -7.63
N GLY A 101 13.86 -5.87 -7.59
CA GLY A 101 12.92 -5.71 -6.49
C GLY A 101 11.91 -4.59 -6.72
N ALA A 102 10.66 -4.85 -6.33
CA ALA A 102 9.53 -3.97 -6.54
C ALA A 102 9.65 -2.64 -5.75
N GLU A 103 10.21 -2.69 -4.54
CA GLU A 103 10.43 -1.50 -3.71
C GLU A 103 11.43 -0.54 -4.36
N ASN A 104 12.49 -1.08 -4.96
CA ASN A 104 13.49 -0.30 -5.70
C ASN A 104 12.91 0.23 -7.01
N LEU A 105 12.09 -0.56 -7.70
CA LEU A 105 11.38 -0.11 -8.90
C LEU A 105 10.52 1.12 -8.61
N LEU A 106 9.70 1.13 -7.56
CA LEU A 106 8.89 2.30 -7.20
C LEU A 106 9.74 3.55 -7.01
N ARG A 107 10.83 3.45 -6.24
CA ARG A 107 11.74 4.57 -5.96
C ARG A 107 12.49 5.05 -7.20
N ARG A 108 12.74 4.17 -8.18
CA ARG A 108 13.40 4.51 -9.44
C ARG A 108 12.45 5.12 -10.45
N MET A 109 11.21 4.62 -10.50
CA MET A 109 10.20 4.95 -11.49
C MET A 109 9.49 6.27 -11.19
N LEU A 110 9.20 6.55 -9.91
CA LEU A 110 8.42 7.70 -9.47
C LEU A 110 9.30 8.87 -9.05
N LEU A 111 8.87 10.09 -9.37
CA LEU A 111 9.40 11.32 -8.78
C LEU A 111 8.98 11.40 -7.29
N PRO A 112 9.67 12.18 -6.45
CA PRO A 112 9.36 12.25 -5.01
C PRO A 112 7.90 12.58 -4.70
N GLY A 113 7.30 13.54 -5.42
CA GLY A 113 5.89 13.90 -5.23
C GLY A 113 4.91 12.82 -5.70
N GLU A 114 5.23 12.12 -6.79
CA GLU A 114 4.41 11.00 -7.29
C GLU A 114 4.48 9.80 -6.33
N TYR A 115 5.66 9.52 -5.78
CA TYR A 115 5.82 8.50 -4.76
C TYR A 115 5.03 8.84 -3.50
N ALA A 116 5.11 10.09 -3.03
CA ALA A 116 4.33 10.55 -1.88
C ALA A 116 2.82 10.40 -2.11
N ASN A 117 2.32 10.82 -3.27
CA ASN A 117 0.91 10.66 -3.66
C ASN A 117 0.49 9.18 -3.71
N LEU A 118 1.33 8.28 -4.23
CA LEU A 118 1.05 6.84 -4.17
C LEU A 118 0.95 6.33 -2.73
N ILE A 119 1.89 6.73 -1.86
CA ILE A 119 1.85 6.34 -0.45
C ILE A 119 0.56 6.83 0.23
N GLU A 120 0.17 8.08 -0.01
CA GLU A 120 -1.06 8.67 0.51
C GLU A 120 -2.28 7.86 0.08
N LYS A 121 -2.46 7.60 -1.23
CA LYS A 121 -3.58 6.79 -1.75
C LYS A 121 -3.60 5.36 -1.21
N VAL A 122 -2.42 4.77 -1.03
CA VAL A 122 -2.28 3.45 -0.40
C VAL A 122 -2.68 3.50 1.09
N GLN A 123 -2.38 4.58 1.80
CA GLN A 123 -2.80 4.73 3.19
C GLN A 123 -4.32 4.95 3.30
N GLU A 124 -4.89 5.77 2.42
CA GLU A 124 -6.34 6.01 2.34
C GLU A 124 -7.13 4.72 2.07
N ILE A 125 -6.76 3.93 1.06
CA ILE A 125 -7.49 2.70 0.73
C ILE A 125 -7.39 1.63 1.84
N ASN A 126 -6.37 1.71 2.68
CA ASN A 126 -6.23 0.86 3.87
C ASN A 126 -6.84 1.47 5.13
N GLY A 127 -7.49 2.63 5.03
CA GLY A 127 -8.20 3.31 6.12
C GLY A 127 -7.28 3.90 7.19
N PHE A 128 -6.04 4.25 6.85
CA PHE A 128 -5.11 4.93 7.76
C PHE A 128 -5.27 6.46 7.79
N ASP A 129 -6.08 7.00 6.89
CA ASP A 129 -6.47 8.41 6.79
C ASP A 129 -7.69 8.75 7.65
N LYS A 130 -8.53 7.75 7.98
CA LYS A 130 -9.73 7.94 8.79
C LYS A 130 -9.37 8.23 10.23
N ASP A 131 -9.49 9.48 10.65
CA ASP A 131 -9.63 9.79 12.06
C ASP A 131 -10.86 9.06 12.60
N ILE A 132 -10.71 8.41 13.75
CA ILE A 132 -11.77 7.61 14.42
C ILE A 132 -13.06 8.43 14.66
N GLU A 133 -12.98 9.76 14.58
CA GLU A 133 -14.12 10.67 14.66
C GLU A 133 -15.01 10.70 13.40
N ASP A 134 -14.45 10.61 12.19
CA ASP A 134 -15.24 10.66 10.94
C ASP A 134 -16.12 9.41 10.76
N LEU A 135 -15.64 8.25 11.23
CA LEU A 135 -16.39 6.99 11.23
C LEU A 135 -17.62 7.00 12.16
N LYS A 136 -17.68 7.90 13.15
CA LYS A 136 -18.83 8.00 14.08
C LYS A 136 -19.98 8.81 13.53
N GLU A 137 -19.74 9.71 12.57
CA GLU A 137 -20.80 10.51 11.96
C GLU A 137 -21.56 9.74 10.88
N GLU A 138 -20.90 8.83 10.13
CA GLU A 138 -21.56 8.00 9.11
C GLU A 138 -22.53 6.95 9.69
N ILE A 139 -22.32 6.47 10.92
CA ILE A 139 -23.17 5.45 11.56
C ILE A 139 -24.47 6.04 12.13
N LYS A 140 -24.58 7.37 12.21
CA LYS A 140 -25.74 8.06 12.78
C LYS A 140 -26.81 8.48 11.76
N ASN A 141 -26.60 8.24 10.46
CA ASN A 141 -27.55 8.57 9.40
C ASN A 141 -28.20 7.33 8.79
#